data_AF-Q8RGC3-F1
#
_entry.id   AF-Q8RGC3-F1
#
_cell.length_a   1.000
_cell.length_b   1.000
_cell.length_c   1.000
_cell.angle_alpha   90.00
_cell.angle_beta   90.00
_cell.angle_gamma   90.00
#
_symmetry.space_group_name_H-M   'P 1'
#
loop_
_entity.id
_entity.type
_entity.pdbx_description
1 polymer ?
#
loop_
_entity_poly.entity_id
_entity_poly.type
_entity_poly.pdbx_seq_one_letter_code
_entity_poly.pdbx_strand_id
1 'polypeptide(L)'
;MKEISQITLEDLDIEGRELFLHGGEIGIHGYNHNPLVFDGDIDFPALSYHPWRSEEDMAAGMNQLLKYVKKMFGKKIKLYVYVPPSNILKEEGKAALVKNYPDLNTISSIFYGDERGSYASEIGRDKTIPKLFNFPRFSSGFYYDKDDMWSLFNAIAIYGYWAHFVHPDDVISNDRGKDKTWNELKKEFDKLIGEVEANHPYLEPIRASELTQRYINIEDLKIQSEKRDNKIYVGMENYREPFYMTIRIRNNSIKNISSGHLKKSMIQKILKYIYYKLKPQT
;
A
#
# COMPACT_ATOMS: atom_id res chain seq x y z
N MET A 1 1.30 22.22 -30.15
CA MET A 1 1.71 21.10 -29.27
C MET A 1 2.75 20.29 -30.03
N LYS A 2 3.78 19.74 -29.38
CA LYS A 2 4.52 18.61 -29.98
C LYS A 2 3.55 17.44 -30.04
N GLU A 3 3.58 16.64 -31.11
CA GLU A 3 2.88 15.36 -31.10
C GLU A 3 3.45 14.53 -29.95
N ILE A 4 2.56 14.06 -29.07
CA ILE A 4 2.86 12.96 -28.17
C ILE A 4 2.99 11.75 -29.09
N SER A 5 4.17 11.11 -29.11
CA SER A 5 4.37 9.88 -29.86
C SER A 5 3.27 8.88 -29.51
N GLN A 6 2.63 8.28 -30.52
CA GLN A 6 1.54 7.34 -30.28
C GLN A 6 2.04 6.16 -29.44
N ILE A 7 1.69 6.14 -28.15
CA ILE A 7 2.04 5.07 -27.22
C ILE A 7 1.39 3.78 -27.73
N THR A 8 2.22 2.80 -28.04
CA THR A 8 1.80 1.49 -28.54
C THR A 8 1.61 0.49 -27.39
N LEU A 9 1.01 -0.66 -27.70
CA LEU A 9 1.00 -1.80 -26.77
C LEU A 9 2.39 -2.41 -26.56
N GLU A 10 3.37 -2.13 -27.42
CA GLU A 10 4.74 -2.59 -27.27
C GLU A 10 5.50 -1.73 -26.26
N ASP A 11 5.34 -0.40 -26.33
CA ASP A 11 5.88 0.54 -25.32
C ASP A 11 5.37 0.21 -23.91
N LEU A 12 4.05 -0.02 -23.78
CA LEU A 12 3.44 -0.42 -22.49
C LEU A 12 3.88 -1.79 -21.99
N ASP A 13 4.21 -2.72 -22.90
CA ASP A 13 4.74 -4.03 -22.54
C ASP A 13 6.20 -3.92 -22.06
N ILE A 14 7.01 -3.04 -22.66
CA ILE A 14 8.38 -2.74 -22.23
C ILE A 14 8.38 -2.15 -20.81
N GLU A 15 7.63 -1.06 -20.58
CA GLU A 15 7.54 -0.41 -19.25
C GLU A 15 7.04 -1.38 -18.17
N GLY A 16 6.02 -2.19 -18.50
CA GLY A 16 5.52 -3.22 -17.58
C GLY A 16 6.51 -4.37 -17.32
N ARG A 17 7.38 -4.70 -18.28
CA ARG A 17 8.47 -5.67 -18.08
C ARG A 17 9.59 -5.12 -17.21
N GLU A 18 9.99 -3.86 -17.40
CA GLU A 18 10.99 -3.20 -16.55
C GLU A 18 10.53 -3.16 -15.08
N LEU A 19 9.25 -2.88 -14.83
CA LEU A 19 8.65 -2.99 -13.49
C LEU A 19 8.86 -4.39 -12.88
N PHE A 20 8.67 -5.47 -13.65
CA PHE A 20 8.88 -6.84 -13.16
C PHE A 20 10.36 -7.18 -12.94
N LEU A 21 11.27 -6.68 -13.80
CA LEU A 21 12.72 -6.87 -13.64
C LEU A 21 13.23 -6.24 -12.34
N HIS A 22 12.67 -5.08 -11.96
CA HIS A 22 12.96 -4.41 -10.69
C HIS A 22 12.16 -4.97 -9.49
N GLY A 23 11.48 -6.11 -9.66
CA GLY A 23 10.79 -6.79 -8.57
C GLY A 23 9.44 -6.16 -8.17
N GLY A 24 8.86 -5.27 -8.97
CA GLY A 24 7.53 -4.69 -8.75
C GLY A 24 6.36 -5.61 -9.11
N GLU A 25 5.15 -5.10 -8.95
CA GLU A 25 3.89 -5.79 -9.31
C GLU A 25 2.91 -4.85 -10.02
N ILE A 26 1.99 -5.43 -10.82
CA ILE A 26 0.92 -4.67 -11.48
C ILE A 26 -0.37 -4.77 -10.66
N GLY A 27 -0.90 -3.62 -10.25
CA GLY A 27 -2.24 -3.46 -9.70
C GLY A 27 -3.27 -3.04 -10.75
N ILE A 28 -4.53 -2.91 -10.31
CA ILE A 28 -5.65 -2.42 -11.11
C ILE A 28 -5.98 -0.98 -10.69
N HIS A 29 -6.12 -0.07 -11.66
CA HIS A 29 -6.54 1.32 -11.42
C HIS A 29 -7.72 1.73 -12.33
N GLY A 30 -8.70 0.82 -12.45
CA GLY A 30 -9.78 0.90 -13.44
C GLY A 30 -9.33 0.55 -14.86
N TYR A 31 -10.30 0.41 -15.78
CA TYR A 31 -10.01 0.18 -17.21
C TYR A 31 -9.70 1.48 -17.96
N ASN A 32 -10.48 2.51 -17.66
CA ASN A 32 -10.48 3.83 -18.31
C ASN A 32 -10.40 4.97 -17.26
N HIS A 33 -9.77 4.68 -16.10
CA HIS A 33 -9.74 5.55 -14.91
C HIS A 33 -11.12 6.00 -14.40
N ASN A 34 -12.21 5.35 -14.79
CA ASN A 34 -13.57 5.64 -14.28
C ASN A 34 -13.82 4.88 -12.97
N PRO A 35 -14.32 5.53 -11.90
CA PRO A 35 -14.55 4.87 -10.61
C PRO A 35 -15.68 3.85 -10.69
N LEU A 36 -15.70 2.90 -9.74
CA LEU A 36 -16.65 1.78 -9.73
C LEU A 36 -17.89 2.12 -8.88
N VAL A 37 -18.68 3.05 -9.42
CA VAL A 37 -19.89 3.62 -8.81
C VAL A 37 -20.97 3.88 -9.87
N PHE A 38 -22.23 3.92 -9.45
CA PHE A 38 -23.41 4.09 -10.30
C PHE A 38 -23.95 5.53 -10.28
N ASP A 39 -24.92 5.83 -11.15
CA ASP A 39 -25.54 7.16 -11.18
C ASP A 39 -26.17 7.53 -9.83
N GLY A 40 -26.05 8.80 -9.43
CA GLY A 40 -26.41 9.29 -8.10
C GLY A 40 -25.43 9.00 -6.97
N ASP A 41 -24.36 8.21 -7.18
CA ASP A 41 -23.39 7.93 -6.12
C ASP A 41 -22.43 9.08 -5.80
N ILE A 42 -22.11 9.89 -6.82
CA ILE A 42 -21.18 11.02 -6.83
C ILE A 42 -21.66 12.09 -7.82
N ASP A 43 -21.11 13.31 -7.75
CA ASP A 43 -21.29 14.33 -8.78
C ASP A 43 -20.38 14.03 -9.99
N PHE A 44 -20.88 13.19 -10.91
CA PHE A 44 -20.16 12.81 -12.13
C PHE A 44 -19.78 14.02 -13.01
N PRO A 45 -20.68 15.01 -13.28
CA PRO A 45 -20.31 16.22 -14.01
C PRO A 45 -19.17 17.02 -13.37
N ALA A 46 -19.21 17.28 -12.06
CA ALA A 46 -18.17 18.05 -11.38
C ALA A 46 -16.82 17.32 -11.33
N LEU A 47 -16.84 15.98 -11.32
CA LEU A 47 -15.65 15.14 -11.29
C LEU A 47 -15.18 14.66 -12.68
N SER A 48 -15.85 15.09 -13.76
CA SER A 48 -15.53 14.70 -15.15
C SER A 48 -15.55 13.18 -15.40
N TYR A 49 -16.48 12.47 -14.76
CA TYR A 49 -16.67 11.03 -14.89
C TYR A 49 -17.99 10.65 -15.57
N HIS A 50 -18.19 9.36 -15.84
CA HIS A 50 -19.43 8.83 -16.40
C HIS A 50 -19.95 7.64 -15.57
N PRO A 51 -21.24 7.57 -15.20
CA PRO A 51 -21.76 6.43 -14.47
C PRO A 51 -21.70 5.15 -15.30
N TRP A 52 -21.39 4.02 -14.66
CA TRP A 52 -21.66 2.72 -15.26
C TRP A 52 -23.18 2.53 -15.36
N ARG A 53 -23.68 1.97 -16.47
CA ARG A 53 -25.13 1.81 -16.67
C ARG A 53 -25.70 0.59 -15.94
N SER A 54 -24.88 -0.42 -15.70
CA SER A 54 -25.22 -1.63 -14.96
C SER A 54 -23.96 -2.36 -14.48
N GLU A 55 -24.14 -3.42 -13.68
CA GLU A 55 -23.04 -4.33 -13.30
C GLU A 55 -22.37 -4.98 -14.52
N GLU A 56 -23.14 -5.28 -15.58
CA GLU A 56 -22.63 -5.91 -16.81
C GLU A 56 -21.67 -4.99 -17.56
N ASP A 57 -22.00 -3.70 -17.69
CA ASP A 57 -21.10 -2.71 -18.31
C ASP A 57 -19.82 -2.54 -17.50
N MET A 58 -19.93 -2.49 -16.16
CA MET A 58 -18.77 -2.44 -15.25
C MET A 58 -17.89 -3.69 -15.40
N ALA A 59 -18.50 -4.88 -15.41
CA ALA A 59 -17.82 -6.14 -15.63
C ALA A 59 -17.21 -6.24 -17.04
N ALA A 60 -17.83 -5.67 -18.08
CA ALA A 60 -17.28 -5.63 -19.43
C ALA A 60 -15.98 -4.80 -19.47
N GLY A 61 -15.96 -3.63 -18.82
CA GLY A 61 -14.73 -2.84 -18.63
C GLY A 61 -13.64 -3.63 -17.90
N MET A 62 -14.00 -4.29 -16.79
CA MET A 62 -13.06 -5.13 -16.02
C MET A 62 -12.45 -6.27 -16.85
N ASN A 63 -13.27 -6.95 -17.64
CA ASN A 63 -12.85 -8.05 -18.52
C ASN A 63 -11.98 -7.56 -19.67
N GLN A 64 -12.26 -6.36 -20.22
CA GLN A 64 -11.45 -5.76 -21.28
C GLN A 64 -10.06 -5.35 -20.75
N LEU A 65 -9.96 -4.80 -19.53
CA LEU A 65 -8.66 -4.58 -18.87
C LEU A 65 -7.88 -5.91 -18.73
N LEU A 66 -8.53 -6.94 -18.21
CA LEU A 66 -7.89 -8.25 -18.00
C LEU A 66 -7.41 -8.89 -19.32
N LYS A 67 -8.11 -8.64 -20.43
CA LYS A 67 -7.71 -9.06 -21.78
C LYS A 67 -6.43 -8.35 -22.23
N TYR A 68 -6.31 -7.03 -22.04
CA TYR A 68 -5.07 -6.31 -22.36
C TYR A 68 -3.89 -6.76 -21.49
N VAL A 69 -4.09 -6.83 -20.16
CA VAL A 69 -3.08 -7.30 -19.20
C VAL A 69 -2.57 -8.70 -19.58
N LYS A 70 -3.45 -9.65 -19.92
CA LYS A 70 -3.07 -10.99 -20.38
C LYS A 70 -2.45 -11.03 -21.78
N LYS A 71 -2.69 -10.02 -22.63
CA LYS A 71 -2.07 -9.90 -23.97
C LYS A 71 -0.61 -9.45 -23.86
N MET A 72 -0.31 -8.48 -22.99
CA MET A 72 1.04 -7.97 -22.75
C MET A 72 1.86 -8.97 -21.90
N PHE A 73 1.39 -9.23 -20.69
CA PHE A 73 2.16 -9.94 -19.66
C PHE A 73 1.85 -11.44 -19.55
N GLY A 74 0.98 -11.97 -20.43
CA GLY A 74 0.66 -13.38 -20.52
C GLY A 74 -0.42 -13.87 -19.54
N LYS A 75 -0.96 -15.08 -19.80
CA LYS A 75 -2.14 -15.62 -19.10
C LYS A 75 -1.94 -15.95 -17.60
N LYS A 76 -0.68 -16.03 -17.13
CA LYS A 76 -0.33 -16.40 -15.75
C LYS A 76 -0.26 -15.22 -14.77
N ILE A 77 -0.31 -13.98 -15.27
CA ILE A 77 -0.28 -12.79 -14.41
C ILE A 77 -1.46 -12.77 -13.44
N LYS A 78 -1.19 -12.27 -12.24
CA LYS A 78 -2.12 -12.19 -11.12
C LYS A 78 -2.21 -10.74 -10.66
N LEU A 79 -3.43 -10.27 -10.40
CA LEU A 79 -3.73 -8.90 -10.01
C LEU A 79 -4.33 -8.93 -8.61
N TYR A 80 -3.49 -8.66 -7.60
CA TYR A 80 -3.85 -8.76 -6.19
C TYR A 80 -4.41 -7.44 -5.62
N VAL A 81 -4.00 -6.32 -6.22
CA VAL A 81 -4.13 -4.96 -5.67
C VAL A 81 -5.03 -4.10 -6.57
N TYR A 82 -5.91 -3.32 -5.95
CA TYR A 82 -6.71 -2.29 -6.57
C TYR A 82 -6.49 -0.93 -5.92
N VAL A 83 -6.27 0.10 -6.73
CA VAL A 83 -6.32 1.50 -6.32
C VAL A 83 -7.58 2.11 -6.93
N PRO A 84 -8.52 2.68 -6.16
CA PRO A 84 -9.70 3.30 -6.74
C PRO A 84 -9.34 4.56 -7.53
N PRO A 85 -9.82 4.75 -8.77
CA PRO A 85 -9.69 6.00 -9.51
C PRO A 85 -10.23 7.19 -8.70
N SER A 86 -9.44 8.27 -8.62
CA SER A 86 -9.70 9.40 -7.72
C SER A 86 -10.02 9.04 -6.26
N ASN A 87 -9.61 7.84 -5.80
CA ASN A 87 -9.94 7.27 -4.48
C ASN A 87 -11.44 6.97 -4.27
N ILE A 88 -12.26 6.89 -5.33
CA ILE A 88 -13.72 6.70 -5.24
C ILE A 88 -14.09 5.22 -5.43
N LEU A 89 -14.83 4.65 -4.46
CA LEU A 89 -15.34 3.28 -4.49
C LEU A 89 -16.53 3.12 -3.52
N LYS A 90 -17.52 2.30 -3.88
CA LYS A 90 -18.59 1.83 -2.99
C LYS A 90 -18.67 0.30 -2.91
N GLU A 91 -19.56 -0.21 -2.07
CA GLU A 91 -19.72 -1.64 -1.77
C GLU A 91 -20.02 -2.48 -3.03
N GLU A 92 -20.84 -1.95 -3.93
CA GLU A 92 -21.18 -2.53 -5.22
C GLU A 92 -19.93 -2.69 -6.10
N GLY A 93 -19.08 -1.66 -6.13
CA GLY A 93 -17.78 -1.70 -6.80
C GLY A 93 -16.84 -2.74 -6.18
N LYS A 94 -16.79 -2.86 -4.84
CA LYS A 94 -16.02 -3.93 -4.18
C LYS A 94 -16.54 -5.33 -4.52
N ALA A 95 -17.85 -5.51 -4.56
CA ALA A 95 -18.47 -6.78 -4.95
C ALA A 95 -18.13 -7.14 -6.41
N ALA A 96 -18.23 -6.17 -7.32
CA ALA A 96 -17.85 -6.34 -8.73
C ALA A 96 -16.36 -6.69 -8.90
N LEU A 97 -15.46 -6.05 -8.13
CA LEU A 97 -14.03 -6.38 -8.11
C LEU A 97 -13.78 -7.84 -7.72
N VAL A 98 -14.37 -8.31 -6.61
CA VAL A 98 -14.14 -9.69 -6.13
C VAL A 98 -14.78 -10.74 -7.05
N LYS A 99 -15.90 -10.41 -7.70
CA LYS A 99 -16.59 -11.23 -8.71
C LYS A 99 -15.76 -11.40 -10.00
N ASN A 100 -15.11 -10.34 -10.49
CA ASN A 100 -14.37 -10.37 -11.76
C ASN A 100 -12.86 -10.63 -11.61
N TYR A 101 -12.28 -10.33 -10.44
CA TYR A 101 -10.87 -10.52 -10.13
C TYR A 101 -10.70 -11.49 -8.95
N PRO A 102 -10.77 -12.82 -9.19
CA PRO A 102 -10.76 -13.83 -8.14
C PRO A 102 -9.44 -13.89 -7.36
N ASP A 103 -8.36 -13.30 -7.87
CA ASP A 103 -7.07 -13.20 -7.17
C ASP A 103 -6.95 -11.93 -6.30
N LEU A 104 -7.79 -10.91 -6.54
CA LEU A 104 -7.75 -9.63 -5.84
C LEU A 104 -8.09 -9.82 -4.35
N ASN A 105 -7.23 -9.28 -3.49
CA ASN A 105 -7.35 -9.33 -2.03
C ASN A 105 -6.96 -8.02 -1.34
N THR A 106 -6.56 -6.99 -2.09
CA THR A 106 -6.00 -5.75 -1.54
C THR A 106 -6.64 -4.52 -2.19
N ILE A 107 -7.08 -3.56 -1.37
CA ILE A 107 -7.49 -2.22 -1.80
C ILE A 107 -6.56 -1.19 -1.15
N SER A 108 -5.94 -0.33 -1.95
CA SER A 108 -5.11 0.78 -1.49
C SER A 108 -5.73 2.10 -1.91
N SER A 109 -6.29 2.81 -0.93
CA SER A 109 -6.97 4.09 -1.11
C SER A 109 -6.37 5.15 -0.16
N ILE A 110 -7.21 5.93 0.52
CA ILE A 110 -6.84 6.98 1.47
C ILE A 110 -7.34 6.67 2.88
N PHE A 111 -6.64 7.18 3.88
CA PHE A 111 -7.04 7.01 5.29
C PHE A 111 -8.12 8.04 5.69
N TYR A 112 -7.97 9.28 5.24
CA TYR A 112 -8.97 10.34 5.38
C TYR A 112 -9.64 10.60 4.03
N GLY A 113 -10.96 10.68 4.01
CA GLY A 113 -11.76 10.95 2.80
C GLY A 113 -12.38 12.34 2.78
N ASP A 114 -13.00 12.66 1.66
CA ASP A 114 -13.86 13.83 1.47
C ASP A 114 -15.32 13.44 1.14
N GLU A 115 -16.19 14.45 1.03
CA GLU A 115 -17.61 14.26 0.73
C GLU A 115 -17.90 13.86 -0.73
N ARG A 116 -16.88 13.73 -1.59
CA ARG A 116 -17.03 13.51 -3.05
C ARG A 116 -17.05 12.03 -3.43
N GLY A 117 -17.45 11.15 -2.50
CA GLY A 117 -17.47 9.70 -2.68
C GLY A 117 -16.15 8.99 -2.39
N SER A 118 -15.23 9.65 -1.66
CA SER A 118 -13.97 9.06 -1.23
C SER A 118 -14.16 7.75 -0.45
N TYR A 119 -13.51 6.68 -0.91
CA TYR A 119 -13.33 5.44 -0.16
C TYR A 119 -12.19 5.62 0.85
N ALA A 120 -12.56 6.15 2.02
CA ALA A 120 -11.71 6.16 3.21
C ALA A 120 -11.82 4.81 3.95
N SER A 121 -10.68 4.25 4.36
CA SER A 121 -10.66 2.92 4.99
C SER A 121 -9.68 2.86 6.16
N GLU A 122 -10.12 2.26 7.27
CA GLU A 122 -9.21 1.72 8.29
C GLU A 122 -8.34 0.60 7.71
N ILE A 123 -7.24 0.29 8.41
CA ILE A 123 -6.24 -0.69 7.97
C ILE A 123 -6.64 -2.11 8.37
N GLY A 124 -6.37 -3.07 7.49
CA GLY A 124 -6.61 -4.49 7.72
C GLY A 124 -7.83 -5.03 6.99
N ARG A 125 -8.37 -6.16 7.46
CA ARG A 125 -9.45 -6.86 6.75
C ARG A 125 -10.70 -6.01 6.60
N ASP A 126 -11.25 -6.04 5.41
CA ASP A 126 -12.48 -5.33 5.06
C ASP A 126 -13.68 -5.88 5.84
N LYS A 127 -14.54 -4.96 6.31
CA LYS A 127 -15.66 -5.28 7.21
C LYS A 127 -16.82 -5.96 6.50
N THR A 128 -16.98 -5.78 5.19
CA THR A 128 -18.10 -6.32 4.41
C THR A 128 -17.69 -7.51 3.56
N ILE A 129 -16.45 -7.54 3.05
CA ILE A 129 -15.92 -8.65 2.24
C ILE A 129 -14.61 -9.16 2.86
N PRO A 130 -14.65 -10.16 3.77
CA PRO A 130 -13.50 -10.62 4.58
C PRO A 130 -12.27 -11.16 3.81
N LYS A 131 -12.34 -11.27 2.49
CA LYS A 131 -11.20 -11.62 1.61
C LYS A 131 -10.32 -10.41 1.32
N LEU A 132 -10.89 -9.21 1.36
CA LEU A 132 -10.20 -7.96 1.06
C LEU A 132 -9.47 -7.42 2.29
N PHE A 133 -8.34 -6.78 2.05
CA PHE A 133 -7.58 -6.01 3.03
C PHE A 133 -7.40 -4.59 2.51
N ASN A 134 -7.57 -3.62 3.40
CA ASN A 134 -7.43 -2.21 3.12
C ASN A 134 -6.05 -1.73 3.61
N PHE A 135 -5.24 -1.18 2.71
CA PHE A 135 -3.95 -0.55 2.99
C PHE A 135 -3.91 0.85 2.36
N PRO A 136 -4.53 1.85 3.01
CA PRO A 136 -4.47 3.24 2.56
C PRO A 136 -3.04 3.79 2.56
N ARG A 137 -2.81 4.82 1.73
CA ARG A 137 -1.58 5.61 1.74
C ARG A 137 -1.56 6.63 2.87
N PHE A 138 -0.34 7.02 3.26
CA PHE A 138 -0.10 8.08 4.27
C PHE A 138 0.56 9.33 3.70
N SER A 139 1.10 9.28 2.48
CA SER A 139 1.64 10.44 1.77
C SER A 139 1.57 10.25 0.25
N SER A 140 1.72 11.33 -0.51
CA SER A 140 1.65 11.29 -1.98
C SER A 140 2.37 12.46 -2.66
N GLY A 141 2.83 12.24 -3.88
CA GLY A 141 3.51 13.23 -4.71
C GLY A 141 5.00 13.36 -4.39
N PHE A 142 5.72 14.12 -5.23
CA PHE A 142 7.18 14.24 -5.17
C PHE A 142 7.71 15.38 -4.28
N TYR A 143 6.82 16.17 -3.67
CA TYR A 143 7.24 17.32 -2.85
C TYR A 143 7.54 16.91 -1.40
N TYR A 144 8.33 17.74 -0.72
CA TYR A 144 8.65 17.59 0.70
C TYR A 144 7.87 18.63 1.51
N ASP A 145 7.18 18.17 2.55
CA ASP A 145 6.54 19.02 3.54
C ASP A 145 6.79 18.48 4.97
N LYS A 146 6.96 19.36 5.96
CA LYS A 146 7.32 18.96 7.33
C LYS A 146 6.13 18.42 8.13
N ASP A 147 4.93 18.93 7.89
CA ASP A 147 3.72 18.54 8.61
C ASP A 147 3.19 17.21 8.05
N ASP A 148 3.36 16.99 6.73
CA ASP A 148 3.18 15.67 6.11
C ASP A 148 4.19 14.65 6.65
N MET A 149 5.47 15.02 6.80
CA MET A 149 6.50 14.14 7.39
C MET A 149 6.20 13.78 8.86
N TRP A 150 5.71 14.73 9.65
CA TRP A 150 5.24 14.46 11.02
C TRP A 150 4.08 13.47 11.02
N SER A 151 3.09 13.67 10.14
CA SER A 151 1.92 12.79 10.01
C SER A 151 2.33 11.38 9.57
N LEU A 152 3.24 11.29 8.60
CA LEU A 152 3.82 10.04 8.11
C LEU A 152 4.55 9.25 9.20
N PHE A 153 5.38 9.92 10.02
CA PHE A 153 6.10 9.25 11.11
C PHE A 153 5.17 8.73 12.20
N ASN A 154 4.07 9.42 12.49
CA ASN A 154 3.04 8.90 13.38
C ASN A 154 2.34 7.67 12.78
N ALA A 155 2.00 7.68 11.49
CA ALA A 155 1.41 6.53 10.81
C ALA A 155 2.35 5.31 10.81
N ILE A 156 3.64 5.48 10.50
CA ILE A 156 4.63 4.39 10.56
C ILE A 156 4.77 3.85 12.00
N ALA A 157 4.77 4.72 13.01
CA ALA A 157 4.91 4.31 14.40
C ALA A 157 3.70 3.50 14.92
N ILE A 158 2.49 3.76 14.40
CA ILE A 158 1.26 3.06 14.78
C ILE A 158 1.06 1.78 13.96
N TYR A 159 1.23 1.85 12.64
CA TYR A 159 0.84 0.79 11.71
C TYR A 159 2.00 -0.06 11.17
N GLY A 160 3.25 0.35 11.38
CA GLY A 160 4.45 -0.43 11.04
C GLY A 160 4.75 -0.54 9.54
N TYR A 161 4.01 0.14 8.67
CA TYR A 161 4.25 0.21 7.24
C TYR A 161 4.14 1.65 6.71
N TRP A 162 4.61 1.87 5.49
CA TRP A 162 4.38 3.10 4.74
C TRP A 162 3.92 2.74 3.32
N ALA A 163 2.76 3.27 2.92
CA ALA A 163 2.37 3.33 1.51
C ALA A 163 2.39 4.78 1.03
N HIS A 164 3.07 5.00 -0.09
CA HIS A 164 3.22 6.28 -0.78
C HIS A 164 2.63 6.17 -2.18
N PHE A 165 2.13 7.28 -2.74
CA PHE A 165 1.48 7.30 -4.04
C PHE A 165 1.98 8.43 -4.92
N VAL A 166 2.32 8.12 -6.15
CA VAL A 166 2.78 9.07 -7.17
C VAL A 166 2.08 8.78 -8.48
N HIS A 167 1.76 9.81 -9.26
CA HIS A 167 1.55 9.65 -10.70
C HIS A 167 2.81 10.08 -11.46
N PRO A 168 3.19 9.39 -12.53
CA PRO A 168 4.22 9.88 -13.46
C PRO A 168 3.95 11.30 -13.94
N ASP A 169 2.68 11.64 -14.16
CA ASP A 169 2.21 12.95 -14.61
C ASP A 169 2.49 14.08 -13.60
N ASP A 170 2.65 13.79 -12.30
CA ASP A 170 2.87 14.81 -11.27
C ASP A 170 4.19 15.58 -11.50
N VAL A 171 5.15 15.00 -12.23
CA VAL A 171 6.46 15.65 -12.53
C VAL A 171 6.41 16.63 -13.69
N ILE A 172 5.31 16.66 -14.45
CA ILE A 172 5.07 17.57 -15.59
C ILE A 172 3.86 18.49 -15.41
N SER A 173 3.04 18.26 -14.37
CA SER A 173 1.86 19.03 -14.04
C SER A 173 2.26 20.20 -13.13
N ASN A 174 2.11 21.46 -13.56
CA ASN A 174 2.48 22.62 -12.74
C ASN A 174 1.75 22.63 -11.39
N ASP A 175 0.45 22.37 -11.40
CA ASP A 175 -0.41 22.33 -10.21
C ASP A 175 0.00 21.22 -9.21
N ARG A 176 0.11 19.97 -9.67
CA ARG A 176 0.45 18.82 -8.81
C ARG A 176 1.93 18.81 -8.41
N GLY A 177 2.79 19.36 -9.26
CA GLY A 177 4.20 19.64 -8.99
C GLY A 177 4.45 20.89 -8.13
N LYS A 178 3.40 21.61 -7.69
CA LYS A 178 3.51 22.85 -6.89
C LYS A 178 4.44 23.90 -7.51
N ASP A 179 4.33 24.08 -8.83
CA ASP A 179 5.12 24.96 -9.71
C ASP A 179 6.64 24.70 -9.71
N LYS A 180 7.08 23.50 -9.30
CA LYS A 180 8.49 23.09 -9.25
C LYS A 180 8.93 22.36 -10.51
N THR A 181 10.20 22.48 -10.86
CA THR A 181 10.83 21.66 -11.91
C THR A 181 11.04 20.22 -11.43
N TRP A 182 11.18 19.28 -12.37
CA TRP A 182 11.57 17.90 -12.06
C TRP A 182 12.84 17.81 -11.19
N ASN A 183 13.84 18.66 -11.42
CA ASN A 183 15.08 18.67 -10.63
C ASN A 183 14.87 19.10 -9.18
N GLU A 184 13.83 19.87 -8.88
CA GLU A 184 13.46 20.27 -7.52
C GLU A 184 12.58 19.21 -6.86
N LEU A 185 11.56 18.71 -7.58
CA LEU A 185 10.72 17.59 -7.15
C LEU A 185 11.56 16.35 -6.83
N LYS A 186 12.52 15.98 -7.67
CA LYS A 186 13.42 14.85 -7.40
C LYS A 186 14.23 15.06 -6.12
N LYS A 187 14.78 16.26 -5.88
CA LYS A 187 15.54 16.56 -4.65
C LYS A 187 14.68 16.49 -3.40
N GLU A 188 13.43 16.93 -3.50
CA GLU A 188 12.46 16.85 -2.40
C GLU A 188 12.03 15.41 -2.12
N PHE A 189 11.78 14.61 -3.17
CA PHE A 189 11.46 13.19 -3.04
C PHE A 189 12.65 12.37 -2.50
N ASP A 190 13.87 12.61 -3.01
CA ASP A 190 15.11 12.03 -2.47
C ASP A 190 15.27 12.33 -0.96
N LYS A 191 14.94 13.56 -0.56
CA LYS A 191 14.96 13.98 0.85
C LYS A 191 13.88 13.30 1.69
N LEU A 192 12.65 13.19 1.17
CA LEU A 192 11.54 12.50 1.83
C LEU A 192 11.91 11.04 2.13
N ILE A 193 12.36 10.31 1.10
CA ILE A 193 12.81 8.92 1.20
C ILE A 193 13.99 8.81 2.20
N GLY A 194 15.03 9.62 2.05
CA GLY A 194 16.21 9.58 2.92
C GLY A 194 15.91 9.91 4.38
N GLU A 195 14.95 10.79 4.67
CA GLU A 195 14.54 11.10 6.04
C GLU A 195 13.69 9.97 6.66
N VAL A 196 12.86 9.27 5.86
CA VAL A 196 12.20 8.05 6.30
C VAL A 196 13.22 6.95 6.60
N GLU A 197 14.16 6.67 5.68
CA GLU A 197 15.20 5.64 5.88
C GLU A 197 16.08 5.92 7.10
N ALA A 198 16.48 7.18 7.31
CA ALA A 198 17.32 7.56 8.45
C ALA A 198 16.61 7.40 9.81
N ASN A 199 15.29 7.64 9.88
CA ASN A 199 14.52 7.51 11.12
C ASN A 199 13.91 6.11 11.32
N HIS A 200 13.65 5.38 10.23
CA HIS A 200 12.98 4.08 10.20
C HIS A 200 13.80 3.02 9.45
N PRO A 201 15.10 2.77 9.80
CA PRO A 201 16.03 1.89 9.07
C PRO A 201 15.72 0.37 9.22
N TYR A 202 14.49 0.06 9.60
CA TYR A 202 13.93 -1.28 9.77
C TYR A 202 12.76 -1.56 8.82
N LEU A 203 12.27 -0.53 8.12
CA LEU A 203 11.42 -0.70 6.94
C LEU A 203 12.23 -1.37 5.82
N GLU A 204 11.52 -2.07 4.94
CA GLU A 204 12.09 -2.71 3.77
C GLU A 204 11.07 -2.59 2.62
N PRO A 205 11.52 -2.33 1.38
CA PRO A 205 10.62 -2.23 0.23
C PRO A 205 10.01 -3.60 -0.05
N ILE A 206 8.68 -3.62 -0.14
CA ILE A 206 7.87 -4.80 -0.44
C ILE A 206 6.72 -4.43 -1.37
N ARG A 207 6.17 -5.44 -2.04
CA ARG A 207 4.91 -5.34 -2.79
C ARG A 207 3.73 -5.13 -1.84
N ALA A 208 2.65 -4.52 -2.33
CA ALA A 208 1.43 -4.41 -1.54
C ALA A 208 0.77 -5.78 -1.33
N SER A 209 0.87 -6.72 -2.29
CA SER A 209 0.47 -8.11 -2.08
C SER A 209 1.27 -8.83 -0.97
N GLU A 210 2.56 -8.51 -0.84
CA GLU A 210 3.41 -9.02 0.24
C GLU A 210 3.08 -8.39 1.60
N LEU A 211 2.72 -7.09 1.61
CA LEU A 211 2.18 -6.42 2.80
C LEU A 211 0.90 -7.12 3.29
N THR A 212 -0.03 -7.45 2.39
CA THR A 212 -1.25 -8.21 2.73
C THR A 212 -0.92 -9.56 3.36
N GLN A 213 0.03 -10.32 2.78
CA GLN A 213 0.45 -11.60 3.34
C GLN A 213 1.13 -11.46 4.73
N ARG A 214 1.90 -10.40 4.95
CA ARG A 214 2.50 -10.08 6.26
C ARG A 214 1.45 -9.63 7.27
N TYR A 215 0.45 -8.86 6.85
CA TYR A 215 -0.61 -8.37 7.72
C TYR A 215 -1.52 -9.51 8.21
N ILE A 216 -1.85 -10.47 7.32
CA ILE A 216 -2.55 -11.70 7.69
C ILE A 216 -1.84 -12.45 8.83
N ASN A 217 -0.50 -12.38 8.94
CA ASN A 217 0.23 -13.01 10.03
C ASN A 217 0.17 -12.26 11.38
N ILE A 218 -0.30 -11.01 11.40
CA ILE A 218 -0.30 -10.15 12.60
C ILE A 218 -1.68 -9.63 13.03
N GLU A 219 -2.72 -9.79 12.21
CA GLU A 219 -4.06 -9.22 12.47
C GLU A 219 -4.72 -9.71 13.78
N ASP A 220 -4.47 -10.96 14.19
CA ASP A 220 -4.94 -11.56 15.45
C ASP A 220 -3.81 -11.73 16.49
N LEU A 221 -2.61 -11.22 16.20
CA LEU A 221 -1.43 -11.33 17.07
C LEU A 221 -1.62 -10.47 18.32
N LYS A 222 -1.67 -11.10 19.49
CA LYS A 222 -1.64 -10.37 20.76
C LYS A 222 -0.22 -10.31 21.26
N ILE A 223 0.26 -9.12 21.58
CA ILE A 223 1.58 -8.90 22.19
C ILE A 223 1.38 -8.39 23.61
N GLN A 224 2.06 -9.01 24.56
CA GLN A 224 2.23 -8.49 25.92
C GLN A 224 3.71 -8.31 26.20
N SER A 225 4.09 -7.27 26.95
CA SER A 225 5.49 -7.10 27.36
C SER A 225 5.60 -6.56 28.77
N GLU A 226 6.64 -7.01 29.47
CA GLU A 226 6.94 -6.62 30.85
C GLU A 226 8.45 -6.44 31.02
N LYS A 227 8.86 -5.34 31.66
CA LYS A 227 10.25 -5.13 32.04
C LYS A 227 10.45 -5.55 33.49
N ARG A 228 11.34 -6.52 33.73
CA ARG A 228 11.82 -6.90 35.07
C ARG A 228 13.34 -6.72 35.10
N ASP A 229 13.83 -5.90 36.02
CA ASP A 229 15.24 -5.52 36.12
C ASP A 229 15.85 -5.08 34.77
N ASN A 230 16.91 -5.76 34.33
CA ASN A 230 17.62 -5.57 33.07
C ASN A 230 17.10 -6.49 31.94
N LYS A 231 15.90 -7.07 32.08
CA LYS A 231 15.26 -7.95 31.09
C LYS A 231 13.93 -7.38 30.62
N ILE A 232 13.61 -7.63 29.35
CA ILE A 232 12.29 -7.40 28.77
C ILE A 232 11.74 -8.77 28.40
N TYR A 233 10.58 -9.10 28.95
CA TYR A 233 9.80 -10.27 28.61
C TYR A 233 8.77 -9.85 27.57
N VAL A 234 8.63 -10.61 26.48
CA VAL A 234 7.62 -10.40 25.45
C VAL A 234 6.90 -11.72 25.25
N GLY A 235 5.60 -11.73 25.52
CA GLY A 235 4.69 -12.85 25.25
C GLY A 235 3.88 -12.56 23.99
N MET A 236 3.60 -13.61 23.20
CA MET A 236 2.82 -13.52 21.98
C MET A 236 1.80 -14.64 21.92
N GLU A 237 0.54 -14.31 21.59
CA GLU A 237 -0.49 -15.27 21.19
C GLU A 237 -0.76 -15.14 19.69
N ASN A 238 -1.15 -16.23 19.04
CA ASN A 238 -1.41 -16.31 17.58
C ASN A 238 -0.18 -16.02 16.69
N TYR A 239 1.04 -16.12 17.21
CA TYR A 239 2.29 -15.98 16.46
C TYR A 239 2.34 -16.92 15.23
N ARG A 240 2.67 -16.34 14.06
CA ARG A 240 2.87 -17.05 12.79
C ARG A 240 4.16 -16.56 12.12
N GLU A 241 4.89 -17.46 11.46
CA GLU A 241 6.13 -17.12 10.75
C GLU A 241 5.85 -16.78 9.27
N PRO A 242 6.59 -15.85 8.66
CA PRO A 242 7.54 -14.93 9.29
C PRO A 242 6.82 -13.79 10.04
N PHE A 243 7.42 -13.34 11.15
CA PHE A 243 7.00 -12.15 11.89
C PHE A 243 8.22 -11.31 12.29
N TYR A 244 8.03 -9.99 12.33
CA TYR A 244 9.07 -9.01 12.60
C TYR A 244 8.55 -7.92 13.55
N MET A 245 9.31 -7.64 14.62
CA MET A 245 8.97 -6.62 15.62
C MET A 245 10.07 -5.58 15.74
N THR A 246 9.74 -4.31 15.94
CA THR A 246 10.73 -3.26 16.28
C THR A 246 10.64 -2.95 17.77
N ILE A 247 11.66 -3.32 18.56
CA ILE A 247 11.79 -2.84 19.95
C ILE A 247 12.80 -1.70 20.00
N ARG A 248 12.35 -0.52 20.48
CA ARG A 248 13.19 0.67 20.72
C ARG A 248 13.60 0.75 22.18
N ILE A 249 14.90 0.81 22.46
CA ILE A 249 15.44 0.91 23.82
C ILE A 249 16.27 2.18 23.99
N ARG A 250 15.87 3.04 24.94
CA ARG A 250 16.62 4.25 25.29
C ARG A 250 17.78 3.93 26.23
N ASN A 251 18.93 4.56 25.99
CA ASN A 251 20.14 4.58 26.83
C ASN A 251 20.76 3.20 27.19
N ASN A 252 20.34 2.11 26.53
CA ASN A 252 20.79 0.74 26.82
C ASN A 252 21.02 -0.04 25.51
N SER A 253 21.39 -1.32 25.61
CA SER A 253 21.42 -2.27 24.48
C SER A 253 21.07 -3.66 24.98
N ILE A 254 20.33 -4.43 24.19
CA ILE A 254 20.17 -5.85 24.44
C ILE A 254 21.50 -6.55 24.17
N LYS A 255 21.96 -7.34 25.15
CA LYS A 255 23.18 -8.16 25.03
C LYS A 255 22.89 -9.48 24.34
N ASN A 256 21.90 -10.22 24.84
CA ASN A 256 21.54 -11.59 24.42
C ASN A 256 20.02 -11.72 24.22
N ILE A 257 19.61 -12.77 23.51
CA ILE A 257 18.20 -13.16 23.28
C ILE A 257 18.02 -14.62 23.71
N SER A 258 16.81 -15.01 24.06
CA SER A 258 16.47 -16.42 24.31
C SER A 258 16.06 -17.17 23.03
N SER A 259 15.41 -16.50 22.05
CA SER A 259 15.18 -17.04 20.69
C SER A 259 14.91 -15.94 19.65
N GLY A 260 14.70 -16.37 18.39
CA GLY A 260 14.63 -15.51 17.22
C GLY A 260 16.01 -15.18 16.66
N HIS A 261 16.07 -14.21 15.74
CA HIS A 261 17.32 -13.70 15.18
C HIS A 261 17.45 -12.18 15.37
N LEU A 262 18.61 -11.75 15.88
CA LEU A 262 18.88 -10.36 16.18
C LEU A 262 19.59 -9.64 15.02
N LYS A 263 18.84 -8.92 14.18
CA LYS A 263 19.41 -7.98 13.20
C LYS A 263 19.65 -6.63 13.87
N LYS A 264 20.91 -6.20 14.00
CA LYS A 264 21.30 -4.85 14.48
C LYS A 264 21.41 -3.90 13.29
N SER A 265 20.48 -2.95 13.14
CA SER A 265 20.68 -1.77 12.28
C SER A 265 21.42 -0.67 13.03
N MET A 266 22.22 0.12 12.31
CA MET A 266 22.91 1.29 12.88
C MET A 266 21.93 2.47 13.03
N ILE A 267 22.30 3.41 13.91
CA ILE A 267 21.50 4.56 14.37
C ILE A 267 20.33 4.14 15.28
N GLN A 268 20.56 4.30 16.59
CA GLN A 268 19.62 4.09 17.71
C GLN A 268 18.88 2.74 17.82
N LYS A 269 19.61 1.62 17.69
CA LYS A 269 19.33 0.32 18.36
C LYS A 269 17.86 -0.13 18.32
N ILE A 270 17.39 -0.41 17.11
CA ILE A 270 16.11 -1.08 16.85
C ILE A 270 16.37 -2.55 16.54
N LEU A 271 15.63 -3.45 17.19
CA LEU A 271 15.97 -4.87 17.24
C LEU A 271 14.70 -5.77 17.25
N LYS A 272 14.73 -6.88 16.49
CA LYS A 272 13.65 -7.88 16.31
C LYS A 272 13.79 -9.05 17.31
N TYR A 273 12.70 -9.47 17.98
CA TYR A 273 12.67 -10.54 19.01
C TYR A 273 11.35 -11.31 19.11
N ILE A 274 11.40 -12.61 19.48
CA ILE A 274 10.25 -13.50 19.78
C ILE A 274 10.57 -14.52 20.91
N TYR A 275 9.56 -14.82 21.76
CA TYR A 275 9.22 -16.07 22.50
C TYR A 275 7.66 -16.14 22.50
N TYR A 276 6.90 -17.19 22.86
CA TYR A 276 7.11 -18.35 23.74
C TYR A 276 6.54 -19.66 23.12
N LYS A 277 7.06 -20.83 23.52
CA LYS A 277 6.49 -22.16 23.21
C LYS A 277 5.48 -22.58 24.30
N LEU A 278 4.21 -22.81 23.93
CA LEU A 278 3.22 -23.45 24.79
C LEU A 278 2.57 -24.66 24.08
N LYS A 279 2.60 -25.81 24.75
CA LYS A 279 1.79 -27.01 24.46
C LYS A 279 1.81 -27.92 25.70
N PRO A 280 0.72 -28.65 25.98
CA PRO A 280 -0.69 -28.29 25.84
C PRO A 280 -1.35 -28.14 27.23
N GLN A 281 -2.57 -27.60 27.30
CA GLN A 281 -3.49 -28.03 28.35
C GLN A 281 -4.21 -29.29 27.86
N THR A 282 -4.39 -30.24 28.77
CA THR A 282 -4.93 -31.59 28.56
C THR A 282 -6.38 -31.59 28.09
#